data_AF-A0A924YKS6-F1
#
_entry.id   AF-A0A924YKS6-F1
#
_cell.length_a   1.000
_cell.length_b   1.000
_cell.length_c   1.000
_cell.angle_alpha   90.00
_cell.angle_beta   90.00
_cell.angle_gamma   90.00
#
_symmetry.space_group_name_H-M   'P 1'
#
loop_
_entity.id
_entity.type
_entity.pdbx_description
1 polymer ?
#
loop_
_entity_poly.entity_id
_entity_poly.type
_entity_poly.pdbx_seq_one_letter_code
_entity_poly.pdbx_strand_id
1 'polypeptide(L)' 'MLLGWLVLAWTLASFAADKLLGQSDLGTNEFSPQETPLIDGTIACRQHSSGHTAGPNWPTFLQFADRYFKEPVRKE' A
#
# COMPACT_ATOMS: atom_id res chain seq x y z
N MET A 1 6.95 -18.78 13.75
CA MET A 1 7.71 -17.77 14.52
C MET A 1 8.78 -17.02 13.70
N LEU A 2 9.35 -17.59 12.63
CA LEU A 2 10.33 -16.88 11.77
C LEU A 2 9.71 -15.88 10.75
N LEU A 3 8.46 -16.08 10.32
CA LEU A 3 7.77 -15.18 9.39
C LEU A 3 7.31 -13.85 10.02
N GLY A 4 7.08 -13.81 11.34
CA GLY A 4 6.59 -12.59 12.02
C GLY A 4 7.66 -11.50 12.15
N TRP A 5 8.93 -11.88 12.29
CA TRP A 5 10.04 -10.93 12.44
C TRP A 5 10.42 -10.24 11.12
N LEU A 6 10.27 -10.94 9.99
CA LEU A 6 10.61 -10.38 8.67
C LEU A 6 9.61 -9.31 8.23
N VAL A 7 8.33 -9.52 8.54
CA VAL A 7 7.23 -8.58 8.23
C VAL A 7 7.38 -7.29 9.04
N LEU A 8 7.66 -7.40 10.35
CA LEU A 8 7.81 -6.24 11.22
C LEU A 8 8.96 -5.32 10.80
N ALA A 9 10.10 -5.90 10.40
CA ALA A 9 11.26 -5.14 9.95
C ALA A 9 10.98 -4.38 8.65
N TRP A 10 10.24 -4.98 7.71
CA TRP A 10 9.90 -4.35 6.44
C TRP A 10 8.93 -3.18 6.62
N THR A 11 7.90 -3.36 7.46
CA THR A 11 6.96 -2.29 7.82
C THR A 11 7.69 -1.09 8.40
N LEU A 12 8.57 -1.28 9.39
CA LEU A 12 9.32 -0.19 10.03
C LEU A 12 10.25 0.55 9.05
N ALA A 13 10.88 -0.17 8.11
CA ALA A 13 11.74 0.43 7.10
C ALA A 13 10.96 1.34 6.13
N SER A 14 9.77 0.91 5.70
CA SER A 14 8.88 1.72 4.85
C SER A 14 8.41 2.99 5.54
N PHE A 15 7.98 2.92 6.81
CA PHE A 15 7.58 4.09 7.60
C PHE A 15 8.72 5.11 7.78
N ALA A 16 9.94 4.62 8.03
CA ALA A 16 11.10 5.50 8.17
C ALA A 16 11.44 6.21 6.85
N ALA A 17 11.34 5.51 5.72
CA ALA A 17 11.58 6.08 4.40
C ALA A 17 10.53 7.16 4.03
N ASP A 18 9.24 6.91 4.28
CA ASP A 18 8.18 7.89 3.99
C ASP A 18 8.33 9.17 4.79
N LYS A 19 8.66 9.06 6.09
CA LYS A 19 8.94 10.22 6.94
C LYS A 19 10.13 11.04 6.45
N LEU A 20 11.18 10.37 5.96
CA LEU A 20 12.35 11.05 5.39
C LEU A 20 12.02 11.76 4.07
N LEU A 21 11.05 11.25 3.31
CA LEU A 21 10.63 11.80 2.02
C LEU A 21 9.43 12.76 2.12
N GLY A 22 8.90 12.99 3.32
CA GLY A 22 7.70 13.83 3.54
C GLY A 22 6.43 13.24 2.92
N GLN A 23 6.40 11.93 2.67
CA GLN A 23 5.27 11.25 2.06
C GLN A 23 4.30 10.69 3.11
N SER A 24 3.05 10.47 2.72
CA SER A 24 2.02 9.92 3.60
C SER A 24 2.21 8.42 3.77
N ASP A 25 2.52 8.03 5.01
CA ASP A 25 2.63 6.63 5.42
C ASP A 25 1.25 5.91 5.45
N LEU A 26 1.25 4.62 5.80
CA LEU A 26 0.02 3.81 5.87
C LEU A 26 -0.92 4.19 7.03
N GLY A 27 -0.52 5.07 7.94
CA GLY A 27 -1.33 5.54 9.06
C GLY A 27 -1.57 4.53 10.19
N THR A 28 -1.01 3.32 10.11
CA THR A 28 -1.19 2.26 11.11
C THR A 28 0.00 1.32 11.21
N ASN A 29 0.33 0.87 12.43
CA ASN A 29 1.36 -0.14 12.68
C ASN A 29 0.80 -1.57 12.77
N GLU A 30 -0.53 -1.70 12.70
CA GLU A 30 -1.24 -2.97 12.78
C GLU A 30 -1.77 -3.38 11.41
N PHE A 31 -1.85 -4.68 11.17
CA PHE A 31 -2.52 -5.20 9.99
C PHE A 31 -3.99 -4.79 9.98
N SER A 32 -4.43 -4.23 8.86
CA SER A 32 -5.85 -4.02 8.63
C SER A 32 -6.59 -5.35 8.52
N PRO A 33 -7.89 -5.39 8.87
CA PRO A 33 -8.71 -6.55 8.60
C PRO A 33 -8.61 -6.95 7.12
N GLN A 34 -8.67 -8.25 6.85
CA GLN A 34 -8.64 -8.78 5.49
C GLN A 34 -9.72 -8.12 4.61
N GLU A 35 -9.41 -7.95 3.32
CA GLU A 35 -10.22 -7.25 2.32
C GLU A 35 -10.38 -5.74 2.55
N THR A 36 -9.72 -5.16 3.57
CA THR A 36 -9.70 -3.71 3.82
C THR A 36 -8.52 -3.06 3.10
N PRO A 37 -8.75 -2.16 2.13
CA PRO A 37 -7.67 -1.45 1.45
C PRO A 37 -7.15 -0.27 2.29
N LEU A 38 -5.83 -0.17 2.44
CA LEU A 38 -5.11 1.06 2.80
C LEU A 38 -4.45 1.59 1.54
N ILE A 39 -5.13 2.49 0.82
CA ILE A 39 -4.65 2.97 -0.50
C ILE A 39 -4.58 4.50 -0.61
N ASP A 40 -4.83 5.22 0.49
CA ASP A 40 -4.87 6.68 0.47
C ASP A 40 -3.47 7.31 0.55
N GLY A 41 -2.49 6.61 1.14
CA GLY A 41 -1.09 7.03 1.21
C GLY A 41 -0.34 6.87 -0.12
N THR A 42 0.95 7.21 -0.12
CA THR A 42 1.84 6.93 -1.25
C THR A 42 2.30 5.48 -1.27
N ILE A 43 2.33 4.85 -0.10
CA ILE A 43 2.41 3.41 0.09
C ILE A 43 1.00 2.86 0.29
N ALA A 44 0.72 1.72 -0.32
CA ALA A 44 -0.56 1.03 -0.24
C ALA A 44 -0.41 -0.41 0.23
N CYS A 45 -1.39 -0.90 1.00
CA CYS A 45 -1.45 -2.27 1.47
C CYS A 45 -2.88 -2.80 1.45
N ARG A 46 -3.06 -4.03 0.99
CA ARG A 46 -4.31 -4.78 1.08
C ARG A 46 -4.04 -6.28 1.09
N GLN A 47 -4.59 -6.97 2.09
CA GLN A 47 -4.60 -8.42 2.14
C GLN A 47 -5.93 -8.95 1.59
N HIS A 48 -5.88 -9.87 0.62
CA HIS A 48 -7.06 -10.61 0.18
C HIS A 48 -7.13 -12.01 0.82
N SER A 49 -8.32 -12.60 0.75
CA SER A 49 -8.70 -13.92 1.27
C SER A 49 -8.19 -15.10 0.47
N SER A 50 -7.86 -14.89 -0.79
CA SER A 50 -7.38 -15.98 -1.66
C SER A 50 -5.95 -16.39 -1.31
N GLY A 51 -5.52 -17.55 -1.82
CA GLY A 51 -4.16 -18.08 -1.64
C GLY A 51 -3.08 -17.26 -2.37
N HIS A 52 -1.99 -17.90 -2.79
CA HIS A 52 -0.86 -17.22 -3.44
C HIS A 52 -1.16 -16.85 -4.91
N THR A 53 -2.05 -15.87 -5.11
CA THR A 53 -2.46 -15.33 -6.41
C THR A 53 -2.60 -13.83 -6.31
N ALA A 54 -2.28 -13.10 -7.38
CA ALA A 54 -2.43 -11.64 -7.41
C ALA A 54 -3.83 -11.17 -7.85
N GLY A 55 -4.65 -12.06 -8.45
CA GLY A 55 -5.90 -11.72 -9.13
C GLY A 55 -6.86 -10.83 -8.31
N PRO A 56 -7.20 -11.18 -7.06
CA PRO A 56 -8.15 -10.43 -6.25
C PRO A 56 -7.70 -9.01 -5.86
N ASN A 57 -6.41 -8.70 -5.98
CA ASN A 57 -5.86 -7.37 -5.68
C ASN A 57 -5.84 -6.44 -6.90
N TRP A 58 -6.03 -6.94 -8.14
CA TRP A 58 -5.97 -6.10 -9.34
C TRP A 58 -6.94 -4.91 -9.33
N PRO A 59 -8.23 -5.07 -8.97
CA PRO A 59 -9.15 -3.95 -8.93
C PRO A 59 -8.71 -2.84 -7.96
N THR A 60 -8.24 -3.21 -6.77
CA THR A 60 -7.70 -2.25 -5.79
C THR A 60 -6.44 -1.58 -6.28
N PHE A 61 -5.53 -2.33 -6.92
CA PHE A 61 -4.32 -1.75 -7.49
C PHE A 61 -4.65 -0.70 -8.55
N LEU A 62 -5.59 -0.98 -9.45
CA LEU A 62 -6.01 -0.01 -10.47
C LEU A 62 -6.59 1.25 -9.84
N GLN A 63 -7.40 1.12 -8.78
CA GLN A 63 -7.92 2.26 -8.02
C GLN A 63 -6.81 3.10 -7.38
N PHE A 64 -5.80 2.46 -6.78
CA PHE A 64 -4.63 3.15 -6.23
C PHE A 64 -3.84 3.87 -7.33
N ALA A 65 -3.62 3.19 -8.46
CA ALA A 65 -2.78 3.64 -9.56
C ALA A 65 -3.41 4.78 -10.38
N ASP A 66 -4.74 4.84 -10.47
CA ASP A 66 -5.49 5.91 -11.16
C ASP A 66 -5.04 7.33 -10.73
N ARG A 67 -4.64 7.48 -9.46
CA ARG A 67 -4.16 8.75 -8.90
C ARG A 67 -2.85 9.24 -9.53
N TYR A 68 -2.04 8.34 -10.07
CA TYR A 68 -0.74 8.64 -10.68
C TYR A 68 -0.80 8.74 -12.21
N PHE A 69 -1.88 8.27 -12.83
CA PHE A 69 -2.06 8.30 -14.28
C PHE A 69 -2.90 9.48 -14.79
N LYS A 70 -3.24 10.45 -13.92
CA LYS A 70 -3.88 11.69 -14.34
C LYS A 70 -2.90 12.48 -15.22
N GLU A 71 -3.18 12.55 -16.52
CA GLU A 71 -2.42 13.37 -17.45
C GLU A 71 -2.38 14.83 -16.96
N PRO A 72 -1.24 15.54 -17.12
CA PRO A 72 -1.27 16.99 -16.99
C PRO A 72 -2.26 17.54 -18.02
N VAL A 73 -3.27 18.28 -17.55
CA VAL A 73 -4.20 18.99 -18.44
C VAL A 73 -3.36 19.85 -19.38
N ARG A 74 -3.32 19.48 -20.67
CA ARG A 74 -2.71 20.32 -21.70
C ARG A 74 -3.53 21.60 -21.76
N LYS A 75 -2.96 22.71 -21.30
CA LYS A 75 -3.53 24.03 -21.54
C LYS A 75 -3.18 24.42 -22.98
N GLU A 76 -4.21 24.59 -23.80
CA GLU A 76 -4.13 25.22 -25.13
C GLU A 76 -3.92 26.73 -24.99
#